data_AF-A0A9D5GDY0-F1
#
_entry.id   AF-A0A9D5GDY0-F1
#
_cell.length_a   1.000
_cell.length_b   1.000
_cell.length_c   1.000
_cell.angle_alpha   90.00
_cell.angle_beta   90.00
_cell.angle_gamma   90.00
#
_symmetry.space_group_name_H-M   'P 1'
#
loop_
_entity.id
_entity.type
_entity.pdbx_description
1 polymer ?
#
loop_
_entity_poly.entity_id
_entity_poly.type
_entity_poly.pdbx_seq_one_letter_code
_entity_poly.pdbx_strand_id
1 'polypeptide(L)'
;MALAHGSVTIVPMDAHERPDCSLHESREVASPREAEGRMRFVVRKTSRERFWRGFDAAIVDTSGGFAETPLFLNHSVSMHVGKPIKATCRCDGLVHRRFQVAGDIDVVPAGFSGAWQEDGPTTALMINLSPALVRTAAEAMGRNPDSVTIAPQLQLKDPRAQHIGWALKAELETDEPCGRLYAESLGLALAAHLLQREPLRSLPRLESGLSKRRLQRVIDYIGEHLTQDLSLAELANVASMSPSHFKVLFKGSVGVPVHQYVVRRRVQHAIGLLVHENLAASDVALQAGFSDQSHMARCMRRVAGITPSVLVRHAS
;
A
#
# COMPACT_ATOMS: atom_id res chain seq x y z
N MET A 1 -25.28 -68.25 -10.24
CA MET A 1 -26.12 -67.20 -9.61
C MET A 1 -25.81 -65.88 -10.33
N ALA A 2 -26.89 -65.21 -10.76
CA ALA A 2 -27.01 -64.02 -11.63
C ALA A 2 -25.95 -62.92 -11.41
N LEU A 3 -25.37 -62.26 -12.42
CA LEU A 3 -25.88 -61.46 -13.57
C LEU A 3 -26.62 -60.16 -13.17
N ALA A 4 -26.01 -59.01 -13.51
CA ALA A 4 -26.59 -57.75 -14.03
C ALA A 4 -25.41 -56.76 -14.18
N HIS A 5 -24.85 -56.38 -15.35
CA HIS A 5 -25.36 -55.83 -16.62
C HIS A 5 -26.18 -54.54 -16.52
N GLY A 6 -25.68 -53.53 -17.24
CA GLY A 6 -26.45 -52.44 -17.87
C GLY A 6 -26.08 -51.04 -17.37
N SER A 7 -25.93 -50.00 -18.19
CA SER A 7 -25.87 -49.89 -19.64
C SER A 7 -25.37 -48.47 -19.95
N VAL A 8 -24.51 -48.33 -20.95
CA VAL A 8 -24.25 -47.05 -21.62
C VAL A 8 -25.35 -46.83 -22.65
N THR A 9 -25.92 -45.63 -22.70
CA THR A 9 -26.77 -45.18 -23.81
C THR A 9 -26.36 -43.76 -24.20
N ILE A 10 -25.85 -43.63 -25.44
CA ILE A 10 -25.80 -42.39 -26.22
C ILE A 10 -26.91 -42.52 -27.29
N VAL A 11 -27.67 -41.47 -27.61
CA VAL A 11 -27.80 -40.68 -28.88
C VAL A 11 -29.32 -40.28 -28.96
N PRO A 12 -29.88 -39.27 -29.69
CA PRO A 12 -29.34 -38.15 -30.51
C PRO A 12 -29.90 -36.72 -30.23
N MET A 13 -29.32 -35.78 -30.98
CA MET A 13 -29.75 -34.44 -31.39
C MET A 13 -31.23 -34.31 -31.80
N ASP A 14 -31.90 -33.21 -31.41
CA ASP A 14 -32.75 -32.44 -32.33
C ASP A 14 -32.90 -30.97 -31.90
N ALA A 15 -33.12 -30.13 -32.91
CA ALA A 15 -33.00 -28.68 -32.90
C ALA A 15 -34.33 -27.94 -32.65
N HIS A 16 -34.17 -26.63 -32.39
CA HIS A 16 -35.16 -25.55 -32.49
C HIS A 16 -36.26 -25.43 -31.42
N GLU A 17 -36.07 -24.46 -30.52
CA GLU A 17 -37.04 -23.38 -30.29
C GLU A 17 -36.37 -22.22 -29.49
N ARG A 18 -36.35 -21.02 -30.10
CA ARG A 18 -36.36 -19.69 -29.45
C ARG A 18 -37.67 -19.04 -29.92
N PRO A 19 -38.28 -18.04 -29.24
CA PRO A 19 -37.75 -17.02 -28.29
C PRO A 19 -38.60 -16.97 -26.98
N ASP A 20 -38.37 -16.16 -25.93
CA ASP A 20 -38.37 -14.69 -25.91
C ASP A 20 -37.88 -14.12 -24.55
N CYS A 21 -37.44 -12.87 -24.62
CA CYS A 21 -36.95 -11.96 -23.59
C CYS A 21 -37.76 -11.94 -22.28
N SER A 22 -37.07 -11.94 -21.13
CA SER A 22 -37.01 -10.77 -20.23
C SER A 22 -36.33 -11.09 -18.88
N LEU A 23 -35.53 -10.12 -18.43
CA LEU A 23 -35.20 -9.83 -17.02
C LEU A 23 -34.42 -10.88 -16.22
N HIS A 24 -33.09 -10.85 -16.35
CA HIS A 24 -32.25 -11.04 -15.18
C HIS A 24 -31.28 -9.89 -15.02
N GLU A 25 -31.58 -9.09 -13.99
CA GLU A 25 -30.73 -8.11 -13.33
C GLU A 25 -29.26 -8.49 -13.43
N SER A 26 -28.51 -7.58 -14.03
CA SER A 26 -27.06 -7.53 -13.91
C SER A 26 -26.72 -7.35 -12.43
N ARG A 27 -26.59 -8.46 -11.69
CA ARG A 27 -25.88 -8.49 -10.42
C ARG A 27 -24.44 -8.11 -10.73
N GLU A 28 -24.15 -6.84 -10.52
CA GLU A 28 -22.82 -6.28 -10.44
C GLU A 28 -22.02 -7.16 -9.47
N VAL A 29 -21.16 -8.01 -10.03
CA VAL A 29 -20.28 -8.88 -9.26
C VAL A 29 -19.33 -7.95 -8.51
N ALA A 30 -19.59 -7.76 -7.22
CA ALA A 30 -18.74 -7.03 -6.31
C ALA A 30 -17.28 -7.43 -6.53
N SER A 31 -16.38 -6.45 -6.60
CA SER A 31 -14.97 -6.76 -6.81
C SER A 31 -14.49 -7.64 -5.64
N PRO A 32 -13.54 -8.59 -5.86
CA PRO A 32 -13.07 -9.49 -4.81
C PRO A 32 -12.51 -8.82 -3.54
N ARG A 33 -12.37 -7.48 -3.55
CA ARG A 33 -11.92 -6.65 -2.42
C ARG A 33 -13.00 -6.42 -1.35
N GLU A 34 -14.29 -6.59 -1.67
CA GLU A 34 -15.40 -6.22 -0.77
C GLU A 34 -15.93 -7.39 0.08
N ALA A 35 -15.59 -8.64 -0.26
CA ALA A 35 -16.10 -9.82 0.43
C ALA A 35 -15.33 -10.20 1.71
N GLU A 36 -14.09 -9.71 1.87
CA GLU A 36 -13.24 -10.03 3.02
C GLU A 36 -13.01 -8.77 3.85
N GLY A 37 -13.50 -8.76 5.10
CA GLY A 37 -13.47 -7.59 5.97
C GLY A 37 -12.07 -6.98 6.15
N ARG A 38 -12.02 -5.70 6.55
CA ARG A 38 -10.75 -4.99 6.79
C ARG A 38 -9.93 -5.68 7.88
N MET A 39 -8.67 -5.99 7.56
CA MET A 39 -7.73 -6.59 8.49
C MET A 39 -7.48 -5.65 9.66
N ARG A 40 -7.63 -6.17 10.88
CA ARG A 40 -7.31 -5.46 12.12
C ARG A 40 -5.94 -5.88 12.61
N PHE A 41 -5.20 -4.93 13.17
CA PHE A 41 -3.86 -5.10 13.72
C PHE A 41 -3.90 -4.86 15.22
N VAL A 42 -3.43 -5.82 16.01
CA VAL A 42 -3.30 -5.70 17.46
C VAL A 42 -1.84 -5.86 17.83
N VAL A 43 -1.22 -4.79 18.35
CA VAL A 43 0.18 -4.79 18.77
C VAL A 43 0.29 -5.54 20.10
N ARG A 44 1.07 -6.63 20.13
CA ARG A 44 1.38 -7.39 21.36
C ARG A 44 2.54 -6.79 22.15
N LYS A 45 3.63 -6.50 21.45
CA LYS A 45 4.88 -5.96 21.98
C LYS A 45 5.45 -4.97 20.98
N THR A 46 6.11 -3.92 21.45
CA THR A 46 6.70 -2.89 20.60
C THR A 46 7.97 -2.31 21.19
N SER A 47 8.89 -1.86 20.33
CA SER A 47 10.09 -1.15 20.73
C SER A 47 9.87 0.35 20.95
N ARG A 48 8.66 0.90 20.72
CA ARG A 48 8.41 2.35 20.83
C ARG A 48 8.76 2.94 22.20
N GLU A 49 8.58 2.16 23.26
CA GLU A 49 8.93 2.56 24.65
C GLU A 49 10.37 2.18 25.03
N ARG A 50 11.12 1.59 24.10
CA ARG A 50 12.50 1.12 24.31
C ARG A 50 13.56 2.04 23.70
N PHE A 51 13.13 3.15 23.09
CA PHE A 51 13.98 4.23 22.55
C PHE A 51 15.05 3.76 21.54
N TRP A 52 14.80 2.69 20.79
CA TRP A 52 15.69 2.28 19.71
C TRP A 52 15.78 3.37 18.64
N ARG A 53 16.99 3.65 18.14
CA ARG A 53 17.19 4.65 17.08
C ARG A 53 17.29 4.00 15.72
N GLY A 54 16.76 4.72 14.72
CA GLY A 54 16.88 4.34 13.32
C GLY A 54 15.87 3.30 12.85
N PHE A 55 15.16 2.61 13.75
CA PHE A 55 14.08 1.69 13.41
C PHE A 55 13.13 1.44 14.59
N ASP A 56 11.94 0.94 14.29
CA ASP A 56 11.03 0.34 15.26
C ASP A 56 10.69 -1.10 14.88
N ALA A 57 10.31 -1.88 15.89
CA ALA A 57 9.81 -3.24 15.69
C ALA A 57 8.58 -3.49 16.56
N ALA A 58 7.68 -4.34 16.07
CA ALA A 58 6.49 -4.76 16.78
C ALA A 58 6.10 -6.19 16.43
N ILE A 59 5.58 -6.91 17.42
CA ILE A 59 4.88 -8.18 17.20
C ILE A 59 3.39 -7.84 17.11
N VAL A 60 2.77 -8.20 16.00
CA VAL A 60 1.41 -7.77 15.66
C VAL A 60 0.58 -8.99 15.31
N ASP A 61 -0.58 -9.12 15.96
CA ASP A 61 -1.62 -10.04 15.53
C ASP A 61 -2.51 -9.40 14.47
N THR A 62 -2.82 -10.18 13.44
CA THR A 62 -3.79 -9.82 12.40
C THR A 62 -5.06 -10.64 12.56
N SER A 63 -6.21 -10.06 12.24
CA SER A 63 -7.49 -10.79 12.27
C SER A 63 -7.76 -11.64 11.03
N GLY A 64 -6.88 -11.62 10.02
CA GLY A 64 -7.23 -11.96 8.65
C GLY A 64 -8.05 -10.87 7.97
N GLY A 65 -8.24 -11.02 6.66
CA GLY A 65 -8.91 -10.05 5.79
C GLY A 65 -7.94 -9.21 4.98
N PHE A 66 -8.38 -8.02 4.55
CA PHE A 66 -7.62 -7.17 3.63
C PHE A 66 -7.00 -5.94 4.31
N ALA A 67 -5.72 -5.68 4.04
CA ALA A 67 -5.01 -4.47 4.40
C ALA A 67 -4.34 -3.85 3.16
N GLU A 68 -4.36 -2.53 3.06
CA GLU A 68 -3.62 -1.79 2.04
C GLU A 68 -2.89 -0.63 2.70
N THR A 69 -1.62 -0.48 2.35
CA THR A 69 -0.78 0.66 2.71
C THR A 69 -0.39 1.35 1.40
N PRO A 70 -1.02 2.50 1.10
CA PRO A 70 -0.78 3.20 -0.16
C PRO A 70 0.67 3.66 -0.36
N LEU A 71 1.37 3.95 0.75
CA LEU A 71 2.76 4.40 0.71
C LEU A 71 3.47 4.04 2.03
N PHE A 72 4.59 3.33 1.93
CA PHE A 72 5.48 3.08 3.06
C PHE A 72 6.49 4.23 3.22
N LEU A 73 6.51 4.87 4.39
CA LEU A 73 7.48 5.95 4.69
C LEU A 73 8.84 5.41 5.12
N ASN A 74 8.85 4.23 5.73
CA ASN A 74 10.04 3.49 6.15
C ASN A 74 10.18 2.21 5.30
N HIS A 75 11.37 1.61 5.30
CA HIS A 75 11.55 0.28 4.71
C HIS A 75 10.97 -0.76 5.66
N SER A 76 9.86 -1.38 5.25
CA SER A 76 9.18 -2.40 6.03
C SER A 76 9.75 -3.78 5.75
N VAL A 77 10.07 -4.51 6.80
CA VAL A 77 10.42 -5.93 6.77
C VAL A 77 9.43 -6.64 7.68
N SER A 78 8.50 -7.38 7.09
CA SER A 78 7.57 -8.22 7.84
C SER A 78 8.01 -9.67 7.78
N MET A 79 8.11 -10.32 8.92
CA MET A 79 8.38 -11.74 9.03
C MET A 79 7.17 -12.44 9.63
N HIS A 80 6.70 -13.50 8.98
CA HIS A 80 5.63 -14.32 9.50
C HIS A 80 6.12 -15.12 10.71
N VAL A 81 5.41 -15.09 11.83
CA VAL A 81 5.80 -15.80 13.06
C VAL A 81 4.67 -16.67 13.65
N GLY A 82 3.47 -16.57 13.08
CA GLY A 82 2.30 -17.35 13.47
C GLY A 82 2.15 -18.67 12.74
N LYS A 83 0.94 -19.25 12.83
CA LYS A 83 0.57 -20.49 12.14
C LYS A 83 0.59 -20.28 10.62
N PRO A 84 0.88 -21.32 9.82
CA PRO A 84 0.80 -21.25 8.38
C PRO A 84 -0.56 -20.74 7.90
N ILE A 85 -0.53 -19.82 6.94
CA ILE A 85 -1.76 -19.20 6.43
C ILE A 85 -1.66 -18.95 4.94
N LYS A 86 -2.79 -19.01 4.24
CA LYS A 86 -2.85 -18.57 2.85
C LYS A 86 -2.97 -17.05 2.82
N ALA A 87 -2.05 -16.43 2.08
CA ALA A 87 -1.94 -14.99 1.99
C ALA A 87 -1.60 -14.55 0.56
N THR A 88 -2.23 -13.47 0.13
CA THR A 88 -1.91 -12.75 -1.11
C THR A 88 -1.24 -11.44 -0.75
N CYS A 89 -0.03 -11.23 -1.23
CA CYS A 89 0.70 -9.98 -1.09
C CYS A 89 0.81 -9.29 -2.42
N ARG A 90 0.66 -7.97 -2.42
CA ARG A 90 0.92 -7.11 -3.55
C ARG A 90 1.92 -6.05 -3.15
N CYS A 91 2.93 -5.82 -3.98
CA CYS A 91 3.87 -4.72 -3.82
C CYS A 91 4.12 -4.11 -5.20
N ASP A 92 3.68 -2.87 -5.39
CA ASP A 92 3.93 -2.11 -6.63
C ASP A 92 3.63 -2.88 -7.93
N GLY A 93 2.46 -3.55 -7.96
CA GLY A 93 1.99 -4.34 -9.10
C GLY A 93 2.44 -5.81 -9.12
N LEU A 94 3.47 -6.20 -8.37
CA LEU A 94 3.81 -7.60 -8.14
C LEU A 94 2.73 -8.23 -7.27
N VAL A 95 2.14 -9.35 -7.69
CA VAL A 95 1.13 -10.10 -6.91
C VAL A 95 1.67 -11.48 -6.65
N HIS A 96 1.70 -11.90 -5.38
CA HIS A 96 2.15 -13.21 -4.97
C HIS A 96 1.13 -13.86 -4.04
N ARG A 97 0.57 -15.01 -4.46
CA ARG A 97 -0.43 -15.78 -3.69
C ARG A 97 0.20 -17.09 -3.22
N ARG A 98 0.23 -17.33 -1.92
CA ARG A 98 0.95 -18.46 -1.34
C ARG A 98 0.46 -18.83 0.05
N PHE A 99 0.99 -19.92 0.58
CA PHE A 99 1.06 -20.11 2.03
C PHE A 99 2.26 -19.35 2.59
N GLN A 100 2.03 -18.47 3.56
CA GLN A 100 3.06 -17.93 4.44
C GLN A 100 3.28 -18.90 5.58
N VAL A 101 4.53 -19.29 5.80
CA VAL A 101 4.98 -20.10 6.93
C VAL A 101 5.93 -19.31 7.82
N ALA A 102 6.15 -19.78 9.04
CA ALA A 102 7.03 -19.10 9.98
C ALA A 102 8.43 -18.87 9.36
N GLY A 103 8.91 -17.63 9.43
CA GLY A 103 10.17 -17.20 8.84
C GLY A 103 10.07 -16.68 7.40
N ASP A 104 8.93 -16.80 6.71
CA ASP A 104 8.76 -16.12 5.42
C ASP A 104 8.80 -14.59 5.64
N ILE A 105 9.59 -13.89 4.82
CA ILE A 105 9.81 -12.45 4.95
C ILE A 105 9.25 -11.72 3.72
N ASP A 106 8.54 -10.62 3.92
CA ASP A 106 8.29 -9.63 2.87
C ASP A 106 9.08 -8.34 3.18
N VAL A 107 9.77 -7.81 2.17
CA VAL A 107 10.52 -6.55 2.23
C VAL A 107 9.85 -5.56 1.30
N VAL A 108 9.36 -4.46 1.85
CA VAL A 108 8.71 -3.37 1.12
C VAL A 108 9.52 -2.08 1.34
N PRO A 109 10.22 -1.57 0.33
CA PRO A 109 11.05 -0.39 0.49
C PRO A 109 10.21 0.88 0.74
N ALA A 110 10.82 1.88 1.38
CA ALA A 110 10.22 3.20 1.49
C ALA A 110 9.89 3.77 0.10
N GLY A 111 8.69 4.33 -0.05
CA GLY A 111 8.16 4.87 -1.30
C GLY A 111 7.30 3.89 -2.11
N PHE A 112 7.18 2.62 -1.68
CA PHE A 112 6.35 1.62 -2.34
C PHE A 112 4.95 1.57 -1.72
N SER A 113 4.00 1.04 -2.49
CA SER A 113 2.67 0.64 -1.99
C SER A 113 2.65 -0.87 -1.71
N GLY A 114 1.82 -1.29 -0.77
CA GLY A 114 1.62 -2.71 -0.47
C GLY A 114 0.19 -3.04 -0.09
N ALA A 115 -0.24 -4.26 -0.43
CA ALA A 115 -1.55 -4.78 -0.03
C ALA A 115 -1.44 -6.25 0.38
N TRP A 116 -2.11 -6.62 1.46
CA TRP A 116 -2.13 -7.96 2.02
C TRP A 116 -3.57 -8.44 2.14
N GLN A 117 -3.76 -9.72 1.85
CA GLN A 117 -5.02 -10.42 2.03
C GLN A 117 -4.70 -11.75 2.69
N GLU A 118 -5.24 -11.99 3.86
CA GLU A 118 -4.98 -13.20 4.66
C GLU A 118 -6.29 -13.93 4.93
N ASP A 119 -6.30 -15.25 4.76
CA ASP A 119 -7.51 -16.08 4.87
C ASP A 119 -7.99 -16.28 6.34
N GLY A 120 -7.34 -15.64 7.32
CA GLY A 120 -7.59 -15.84 8.75
C GLY A 120 -6.57 -15.14 9.67
N PRO A 121 -6.68 -15.28 11.00
CA PRO A 121 -5.82 -14.60 11.93
C PRO A 121 -4.42 -15.20 12.01
N THR A 122 -3.40 -14.35 12.11
CA THR A 122 -2.01 -14.78 12.33
C THR A 122 -1.20 -13.76 13.11
N THR A 123 0.10 -14.00 13.25
CA THR A 123 1.04 -13.11 13.94
C THR A 123 2.25 -12.83 13.05
N ALA A 124 2.65 -11.56 12.97
CA ALA A 124 3.83 -11.12 12.23
C ALA A 124 4.75 -10.29 13.13
N LEU A 125 6.05 -10.40 12.90
CA LEU A 125 7.04 -9.43 13.36
C LEU A 125 7.18 -8.37 12.27
N MET A 126 6.90 -7.12 12.60
CA MET A 126 7.09 -5.97 11.71
C MET A 126 8.31 -5.19 12.17
N ILE A 127 9.23 -4.89 11.24
CA ILE A 127 10.43 -4.09 11.48
C ILE A 127 10.43 -2.96 10.45
N ASN A 128 10.42 -1.71 10.92
CA ASN A 128 10.40 -0.53 10.07
C ASN A 128 11.74 0.20 10.16
N LEU A 129 12.60 0.01 9.16
CA LEU A 129 13.91 0.65 9.08
C LEU A 129 13.76 2.06 8.49
N SER A 130 14.25 3.08 9.20
CA SER A 130 14.26 4.44 8.68
C SER A 130 15.21 4.56 7.47
N PRO A 131 14.92 5.46 6.51
CA PRO A 131 15.85 5.77 5.43
C PRO A 131 17.23 6.21 5.95
N ALA A 132 17.28 6.90 7.09
CA ALA A 132 18.54 7.35 7.70
C ALA A 132 19.41 6.17 8.19
N LEU A 133 18.81 5.13 8.78
CA LEU A 133 19.53 3.92 9.18
C LEU A 133 20.07 3.17 7.95
N VAL A 134 19.29 3.09 6.88
CA VAL A 134 19.75 2.47 5.62
C VAL A 134 20.92 3.24 5.01
N ARG A 135 20.88 4.59 5.03
CA ARG A 135 22.03 5.42 4.62
C ARG A 135 23.25 5.13 5.49
N THR A 136 23.09 5.08 6.81
CA THR A 136 24.17 4.76 7.76
C THR A 136 24.78 3.39 7.47
N ALA A 137 23.96 2.38 7.18
CA ALA A 137 24.43 1.05 6.78
C ALA A 137 25.22 1.09 5.47
N ALA A 138 24.78 1.88 4.49
CA ALA A 138 25.49 2.06 3.23
C ALA A 138 26.87 2.70 3.42
N GLU A 139 26.94 3.76 4.25
CA GLU A 139 28.19 4.45 4.60
C GLU A 139 29.17 3.48 5.29
N ALA A 140 28.68 2.69 6.26
CA ALA A 140 29.48 1.68 6.95
C ALA A 140 30.01 0.57 6.01
N MET A 141 29.29 0.29 4.91
CA MET A 141 29.73 -0.63 3.87
C MET A 141 30.66 0.01 2.82
N GLY A 142 31.00 1.29 2.95
CA GLY A 142 31.79 2.03 1.96
C GLY A 142 31.06 2.28 0.64
N ARG A 143 29.72 2.27 0.63
CA ARG A 143 28.89 2.54 -0.56
C ARG A 143 28.35 3.97 -0.51
N ASN A 144 28.12 4.56 -1.68
CA ASN A 144 27.46 5.86 -1.78
C ASN A 144 25.98 5.74 -1.37
N PRO A 145 25.53 6.39 -0.28
CA PRO A 145 24.17 6.27 0.26
C PRO A 145 23.07 6.73 -0.71
N ASP A 146 23.39 7.64 -1.61
CA ASP A 146 22.42 8.20 -2.55
C ASP A 146 22.24 7.31 -3.79
N SER A 147 23.11 6.30 -3.95
CA SER A 147 23.09 5.34 -5.07
C SER A 147 22.48 3.99 -4.72
N VAL A 148 22.34 3.68 -3.43
CA VAL A 148 21.85 2.38 -2.98
C VAL A 148 20.32 2.33 -2.89
N THR A 149 19.74 1.18 -3.20
CA THR A 149 18.30 0.94 -3.05
C THR A 149 18.07 -0.45 -2.47
N ILE A 150 17.03 -0.57 -1.64
CA ILE A 150 16.50 -1.87 -1.23
C ILE A 150 15.45 -2.26 -2.26
N ALA A 151 15.57 -3.46 -2.83
CA ALA A 151 14.58 -4.00 -3.77
C ALA A 151 13.38 -4.60 -3.03
N PRO A 152 12.15 -4.47 -3.55
CA PRO A 152 11.00 -5.19 -3.01
C PRO A 152 11.19 -6.69 -3.18
N GLN A 153 10.94 -7.45 -2.13
CA GLN A 153 11.09 -8.90 -2.11
C GLN A 153 9.89 -9.50 -1.38
N LEU A 154 9.11 -10.34 -2.07
CA LEU A 154 7.98 -11.04 -1.47
C LEU A 154 8.36 -12.50 -1.24
N GLN A 155 8.04 -13.03 -0.05
CA GLN A 155 8.38 -14.38 0.38
C GLN A 155 9.88 -14.69 0.30
N LEU A 156 10.68 -13.76 0.77
CA LEU A 156 12.10 -13.94 0.91
C LEU A 156 12.40 -15.07 1.91
N LYS A 157 13.14 -16.08 1.43
CA LYS A 157 13.73 -17.13 2.25
C LYS A 157 15.20 -16.81 2.47
N ASP A 158 15.48 -16.12 3.56
CA ASP A 158 16.84 -15.72 3.90
C ASP A 158 17.17 -16.10 5.34
N PRO A 159 18.04 -17.09 5.55
CA PRO A 159 18.41 -17.53 6.89
C PRO A 159 19.04 -16.44 7.76
N ARG A 160 19.79 -15.48 7.18
CA ARG A 160 20.43 -14.40 7.95
C ARG A 160 19.41 -13.37 8.40
N ALA A 161 18.54 -12.92 7.49
CA ALA A 161 17.47 -12.00 7.82
C ALA A 161 16.48 -12.63 8.83
N GLN A 162 16.19 -13.93 8.67
CA GLN A 162 15.39 -14.69 9.63
C GLN A 162 16.05 -14.71 11.02
N HIS A 163 17.33 -15.05 11.13
CA HIS A 163 18.04 -15.05 12.42
C HIS A 163 17.99 -13.68 13.11
N ILE A 164 18.20 -12.59 12.35
CA ILE A 164 18.10 -11.24 12.89
C ILE A 164 16.65 -10.95 13.35
N GLY A 165 15.66 -11.34 12.56
CA GLY A 165 14.25 -11.22 12.92
C GLY A 165 13.91 -11.98 14.20
N TRP A 166 14.36 -13.22 14.34
CA TRP A 166 14.14 -14.03 15.54
C TRP A 166 14.81 -13.43 16.77
N ALA A 167 16.03 -12.89 16.62
CA ALA A 167 16.73 -12.19 17.70
C ALA A 167 15.98 -10.93 18.15
N LEU A 168 15.47 -10.12 17.21
CA LEU A 168 14.65 -8.94 17.53
C LEU A 168 13.32 -9.33 18.18
N LYS A 169 12.69 -10.40 17.73
CA LYS A 169 11.47 -10.94 18.36
C LYS A 169 11.74 -11.35 19.81
N ALA A 170 12.79 -12.11 20.05
CA ALA A 170 13.18 -12.55 21.39
C ALA A 170 13.47 -11.34 22.29
N GLU A 171 14.19 -10.35 21.77
CA GLU A 171 14.46 -9.10 22.47
C GLU A 171 13.15 -8.39 22.87
N LEU A 172 12.12 -8.35 22.02
CA LEU A 172 10.82 -7.76 22.33
C LEU A 172 10.00 -8.53 23.38
N GLU A 173 10.19 -9.85 23.46
CA GLU A 173 9.41 -10.74 24.33
C GLU A 173 10.01 -10.92 25.71
N THR A 174 11.33 -10.83 25.84
CA THR A 174 12.01 -11.00 27.13
C THR A 174 11.69 -9.86 28.10
N ASP A 175 11.61 -10.20 29.38
CA ASP A 175 11.52 -9.27 30.50
C ASP A 175 12.89 -8.66 30.85
N GLU A 176 13.98 -9.34 30.46
CA GLU A 176 15.37 -8.90 30.63
C GLU A 176 16.03 -8.70 29.25
N PRO A 177 15.79 -7.56 28.57
CA PRO A 177 16.38 -7.27 27.27
C PRO A 177 17.89 -7.04 27.37
N CYS A 178 18.64 -7.47 26.34
CA CYS A 178 20.07 -7.15 26.21
C CYS A 178 20.30 -5.64 26.03
N GLY A 179 19.24 -4.92 25.63
CA GLY A 179 19.16 -3.47 25.67
C GLY A 179 19.33 -2.84 24.30
N ARG A 180 19.28 -1.51 24.31
CA ARG A 180 19.21 -0.69 23.09
C ARG A 180 20.36 -0.93 22.11
N LEU A 181 21.60 -1.04 22.59
CA LEU A 181 22.78 -1.24 21.74
C LEU A 181 22.72 -2.55 20.94
N TYR A 182 22.23 -3.62 21.57
CA TYR A 182 22.06 -4.92 20.91
C TYR A 182 21.02 -4.82 19.79
N ALA A 183 19.86 -4.24 20.09
CA ALA A 183 18.81 -4.07 19.08
C ALA A 183 19.25 -3.15 17.92
N GLU A 184 19.94 -2.04 18.21
CA GLU A 184 20.49 -1.13 17.19
C GLU A 184 21.52 -1.83 16.29
N SER A 185 22.35 -2.70 16.87
CA SER A 185 23.32 -3.51 16.11
C SER A 185 22.61 -4.50 15.17
N LEU A 186 21.52 -5.14 15.64
CA LEU A 186 20.69 -6.02 14.81
C LEU A 186 19.98 -5.26 13.69
N GLY A 187 19.41 -4.08 13.98
CA GLY A 187 18.77 -3.23 12.97
C GLY A 187 19.74 -2.77 11.90
N LEU A 188 20.94 -2.34 12.28
CA LEU A 188 22.01 -1.96 11.35
C LEU A 188 22.46 -3.16 10.50
N ALA A 189 22.65 -4.33 11.11
CA ALA A 189 23.02 -5.55 10.42
C ALA A 189 21.95 -5.98 9.39
N LEU A 190 20.66 -5.87 9.74
CA LEU A 190 19.57 -6.16 8.81
C LEU A 190 19.58 -5.19 7.62
N ALA A 191 19.72 -3.89 7.88
CA ALA A 191 19.81 -2.88 6.84
C ALA A 191 20.98 -3.15 5.88
N ALA A 192 22.18 -3.42 6.41
CA ALA A 192 23.36 -3.75 5.62
C ALA A 192 23.17 -5.02 4.80
N HIS A 193 22.55 -6.06 5.38
CA HIS A 193 22.27 -7.31 4.69
C HIS A 193 21.30 -7.12 3.52
N LEU A 194 20.25 -6.32 3.69
CA LEU A 194 19.30 -6.01 2.62
C LEU A 194 19.94 -5.22 1.48
N LEU A 195 20.97 -4.40 1.76
CA LEU A 195 21.71 -3.64 0.76
C LEU A 195 22.69 -4.48 -0.07
N GLN A 196 23.20 -5.59 0.46
CA GLN A 196 24.11 -6.49 -0.27
C GLN A 196 23.41 -7.27 -1.38
N ARG A 197 22.08 -7.30 -1.37
CA ARG A 197 21.32 -8.00 -2.39
C ARG A 197 21.21 -7.12 -3.61
N GLU A 198 21.88 -7.53 -4.67
CA GLU A 198 21.64 -6.98 -5.99
C GLU A 198 20.16 -7.22 -6.35
N PRO A 199 19.45 -6.20 -6.89
CA PRO A 199 18.14 -6.43 -7.48
C PRO A 199 18.29 -7.55 -8.51
N LEU A 200 17.42 -8.57 -8.45
CA LEU A 200 17.35 -9.61 -9.48
C LEU A 200 17.49 -8.94 -10.85
N ARG A 201 18.50 -9.34 -11.63
CA ARG A 201 18.76 -8.82 -12.97
C ARG A 201 17.45 -8.81 -13.76
N SER A 202 16.94 -7.60 -13.99
CA SER A 202 16.04 -7.17 -15.07
C SER A 202 15.11 -8.25 -15.65
N LEU A 203 13.91 -8.39 -15.08
CA LEU A 203 12.73 -8.34 -15.94
C LEU A 203 12.64 -6.90 -16.48
N PRO A 204 12.21 -6.66 -17.73
CA PRO A 204 12.13 -5.30 -18.26
C PRO A 204 11.36 -4.45 -17.25
N ARG A 205 11.99 -3.38 -16.76
CA ARG A 205 11.32 -2.37 -15.95
C ARG A 205 10.16 -1.89 -16.81
N LEU A 206 8.94 -2.35 -16.52
CA LEU A 206 7.86 -1.39 -16.50
C LEU A 206 8.27 -0.46 -15.38
N GLU A 207 8.78 0.72 -15.74
CA GLU A 207 8.96 1.83 -14.81
C GLU A 207 7.72 1.84 -13.90
N SER A 208 7.87 1.47 -12.64
CA SER A 208 6.72 1.31 -11.74
C SER A 208 6.32 2.64 -11.09
N GLY A 209 7.04 3.71 -11.42
CA GLY A 209 6.71 5.05 -10.96
C GLY A 209 7.62 6.12 -11.57
N LEU A 210 7.28 7.38 -11.29
CA LEU A 210 8.12 8.53 -11.49
C LEU A 210 9.34 8.43 -10.57
N SER A 211 10.51 8.86 -11.05
CA SER A 211 11.66 9.07 -10.17
C SER A 211 11.30 10.06 -9.05
N LYS A 212 11.89 9.91 -7.85
CA LYS A 212 11.60 10.77 -6.69
C LYS A 212 11.66 12.27 -7.03
N ARG A 213 12.66 12.69 -7.80
CA ARG A 213 12.81 14.08 -8.26
C ARG A 213 11.68 14.54 -9.18
N ARG A 214 11.22 13.69 -10.11
CA ARG A 214 10.09 14.01 -10.99
C ARG A 214 8.78 14.05 -10.22
N LEU A 215 8.57 13.10 -9.31
CA LEU A 215 7.39 13.05 -8.46
C LEU A 215 7.29 14.31 -7.59
N GLN A 216 8.37 14.69 -6.92
CA GLN A 216 8.39 15.87 -6.05
C GLN A 216 8.05 17.13 -6.84
N ARG A 217 8.67 17.35 -8.00
CA ARG A 217 8.36 18.49 -8.89
C ARG A 217 6.88 18.56 -9.26
N VAL A 218 6.26 17.42 -9.55
CA VAL A 218 4.83 17.38 -9.90
C VAL A 218 3.95 17.67 -8.69
N ILE A 219 4.29 17.15 -7.51
CA ILE A 219 3.54 17.41 -6.28
C ILE A 219 3.63 18.89 -5.90
N ASP A 220 4.81 19.49 -5.99
CA ASP A 220 5.04 20.91 -5.69
C ASP A 220 4.21 21.77 -6.65
N TYR A 221 4.28 21.47 -7.96
CA TYR A 221 3.49 22.17 -8.97
C TYR A 221 1.99 22.08 -8.71
N ILE A 222 1.46 20.89 -8.38
CA ILE A 222 0.04 20.72 -8.02
C ILE A 222 -0.32 21.54 -6.78
N GLY A 223 0.58 21.63 -5.80
CA GLY A 223 0.38 22.43 -4.59
C GLY A 223 0.26 23.92 -4.88
N GLU A 224 1.18 24.45 -5.70
CA GLU A 224 1.23 25.87 -6.08
C GLU A 224 0.04 26.29 -6.97
N HIS A 225 -0.46 25.37 -7.80
CA HIS A 225 -1.48 25.65 -8.83
C HIS A 225 -2.82 24.96 -8.54
N LEU A 226 -3.08 24.60 -7.28
CA LEU A 226 -4.19 23.72 -6.89
C LEU A 226 -5.58 24.26 -7.31
N THR A 227 -5.72 25.59 -7.32
CA THR A 227 -6.98 26.31 -7.60
C THR A 227 -7.22 26.55 -9.09
N GLN A 228 -6.21 26.31 -9.93
CA GLN A 228 -6.26 26.54 -11.37
C GLN A 228 -6.79 25.31 -12.10
N ASP A 229 -7.16 25.44 -13.37
CA ASP A 229 -7.50 24.28 -14.19
C ASP A 229 -6.23 23.51 -14.57
N LEU A 230 -6.02 22.35 -13.94
CA LEU A 230 -4.83 21.52 -14.12
C LEU A 230 -5.12 20.41 -15.13
N SER A 231 -4.46 20.47 -16.29
CA SER A 231 -4.55 19.42 -17.30
C SER A 231 -3.54 18.29 -17.07
N LEU A 232 -3.89 17.10 -17.57
CA LEU A 232 -2.96 15.97 -17.58
C LEU A 232 -1.69 16.26 -18.40
N ALA A 233 -1.81 17.05 -19.47
CA ALA A 233 -0.71 17.39 -20.36
C ALA A 233 0.31 18.31 -19.65
N GLU A 234 -0.15 19.30 -18.90
CA GLU A 234 0.72 20.18 -18.12
C GLU A 234 1.49 19.41 -17.06
N LEU A 235 0.80 18.56 -16.28
CA LEU A 235 1.47 17.77 -15.23
C LEU A 235 2.48 16.77 -15.82
N ALA A 236 2.19 16.21 -17.00
CA ALA A 236 3.13 15.36 -17.72
C ALA A 236 4.35 16.16 -18.21
N ASN A 237 4.16 17.40 -18.68
CA ASN A 237 5.25 18.29 -19.09
C ASN A 237 6.15 18.67 -17.90
N VAL A 238 5.59 18.90 -16.72
CA VAL A 238 6.35 19.12 -15.48
C VAL A 238 7.26 17.93 -15.17
N ALA A 239 6.78 16.70 -15.41
CA ALA A 239 7.57 15.48 -15.30
C ALA A 239 8.53 15.23 -16.49
N SER A 240 8.41 16.03 -17.56
CA SER A 240 9.09 15.86 -18.85
C SER A 240 8.75 14.52 -19.53
N MET A 241 7.45 14.20 -19.62
CA MET A 241 6.93 12.91 -20.10
C MET A 241 5.69 13.08 -20.98
N SER A 242 5.35 12.02 -21.73
CA SER A 242 4.05 11.96 -22.41
C SER A 242 2.89 11.75 -21.42
N PRO A 243 1.69 12.27 -21.70
CA PRO A 243 0.53 12.15 -20.80
C PRO A 243 0.15 10.70 -20.44
N SER A 244 0.18 9.81 -21.42
CA SER A 244 -0.15 8.39 -21.26
C SER A 244 0.83 7.68 -20.33
N HIS A 245 2.12 7.97 -20.48
CA HIS A 245 3.16 7.37 -19.65
C HIS A 245 3.13 7.96 -18.23
N PHE A 246 3.01 9.29 -18.13
CA PHE A 246 2.89 10.00 -16.86
C PHE A 246 1.73 9.47 -16.00
N LYS A 247 0.54 9.26 -16.57
CA LYS A 247 -0.63 8.77 -15.83
C LYS A 247 -0.37 7.41 -15.15
N VAL A 248 0.31 6.50 -15.85
CA VAL A 248 0.64 5.17 -15.34
C VAL A 248 1.68 5.29 -14.23
N LEU A 249 2.76 6.04 -14.47
CA LEU A 249 3.85 6.21 -13.51
C LEU A 249 3.44 7.00 -12.26
N PHE A 250 2.65 8.06 -12.42
CA PHE A 250 2.14 8.83 -11.29
C PHE A 250 1.27 7.94 -10.41
N LYS A 251 0.37 7.14 -11.00
CA LYS A 251 -0.46 6.20 -10.24
C LYS A 251 0.40 5.15 -9.52
N GLY A 252 1.43 4.62 -10.18
CA GLY A 252 2.36 3.68 -9.53
C GLY A 252 3.12 4.30 -8.36
N SER A 253 3.50 5.58 -8.48
CA SER A 253 4.24 6.29 -7.42
C SER A 253 3.39 6.74 -6.24
N VAL A 254 2.15 7.17 -6.51
CA VAL A 254 1.27 7.83 -5.52
C VAL A 254 0.15 6.89 -5.05
N GLY A 255 -0.02 5.74 -5.71
CA GLY A 255 -1.07 4.76 -5.43
C GLY A 255 -2.45 5.12 -5.98
N VAL A 256 -2.66 6.37 -6.42
CA VAL A 256 -3.93 6.84 -6.99
C VAL A 256 -3.72 7.58 -8.31
N PRO A 257 -4.71 7.55 -9.24
CA PRO A 257 -4.65 8.34 -10.46
C PRO A 257 -4.48 9.83 -10.16
N VAL A 258 -3.71 10.54 -11.00
CA VAL A 258 -3.39 11.97 -10.80
C VAL A 258 -4.62 12.87 -10.60
N HIS A 259 -5.71 12.64 -11.33
CA HIS A 259 -6.94 13.42 -11.15
C HIS A 259 -7.57 13.22 -9.76
N GLN A 260 -7.51 11.99 -9.22
CA GLN A 260 -8.01 11.70 -7.86
C GLN A 260 -7.12 12.36 -6.81
N TYR A 261 -5.81 12.41 -7.04
CA TYR A 261 -4.89 13.11 -6.16
C TYR A 261 -5.23 14.61 -6.08
N VAL A 262 -5.41 15.28 -7.23
CA VAL A 262 -5.80 16.70 -7.28
C VAL A 262 -7.13 16.93 -6.58
N VAL A 263 -8.17 16.12 -6.85
CA VAL A 263 -9.47 16.25 -6.18
C VAL A 263 -9.37 16.10 -4.67
N ARG A 264 -8.56 15.15 -4.17
CA ARG A 264 -8.33 14.97 -2.73
C ARG A 264 -7.68 16.20 -2.09
N ARG A 265 -6.68 16.78 -2.76
CA ARG A 265 -6.00 18.00 -2.31
C ARG A 265 -6.97 19.19 -2.28
N ARG A 266 -7.83 19.33 -3.30
CA ARG A 266 -8.89 20.37 -3.33
C ARG A 266 -9.91 20.19 -2.20
N VAL A 267 -10.34 18.97 -1.94
CA VAL A 267 -11.25 18.67 -0.80
C VAL A 267 -10.59 19.04 0.54
N GLN A 268 -9.32 18.70 0.74
CA GLN A 268 -8.59 19.07 1.96
C GLN A 268 -8.49 20.59 2.13
N HIS A 269 -8.20 21.31 1.04
CA HIS A 269 -8.14 22.77 1.07
C HIS A 269 -9.52 23.39 1.37
N ALA A 270 -10.60 22.89 0.73
CA ALA A 270 -11.96 23.33 1.00
C ALA A 270 -12.39 23.09 2.46
N ILE A 271 -12.01 21.95 3.06
CA ILE A 271 -12.26 21.69 4.48
C ILE A 271 -11.54 22.73 5.34
N GLY A 272 -10.28 23.05 5.03
CA GLY A 272 -9.53 24.08 5.74
C GLY A 272 -10.23 25.45 5.71
N LEU A 273 -10.67 25.88 4.52
CA LEU A 273 -11.41 27.14 4.35
C LEU A 273 -12.73 27.13 5.13
N LEU A 274 -13.51 26.04 5.09
CA LEU A 274 -14.78 25.94 5.82
C LEU A 274 -14.63 25.94 7.34
N VAL A 275 -13.50 25.46 7.87
CA VAL A 275 -13.23 25.41 9.33
C VAL A 275 -12.68 26.74 9.85
N HIS A 276 -11.85 27.41 9.06
CA HIS A 276 -11.07 28.55 9.52
C HIS A 276 -11.62 29.90 9.05
N GLU A 277 -12.46 29.92 8.02
CA GLU A 277 -12.97 31.15 7.41
C GLU A 277 -14.49 31.14 7.38
N ASN A 278 -15.11 32.28 7.72
CA ASN A 278 -16.57 32.44 7.68
C ASN A 278 -17.04 32.78 6.26
N LEU A 279 -16.69 31.92 5.30
CA LEU A 279 -17.00 32.09 3.89
C LEU A 279 -18.24 31.32 3.47
N ALA A 280 -18.98 31.86 2.50
CA ALA A 280 -20.06 31.12 1.87
C ALA A 280 -19.49 29.89 1.15
N ALA A 281 -20.23 28.77 1.17
CA ALA A 281 -19.79 27.53 0.54
C ALA A 281 -19.60 27.65 -1.00
N SER A 282 -20.23 28.65 -1.63
CA SER A 282 -19.96 29.02 -3.03
C SER A 282 -18.56 29.61 -3.22
N ASP A 283 -18.12 30.47 -2.31
CA ASP A 283 -16.82 31.14 -2.37
C ASP A 283 -15.71 30.15 -2.06
N VAL A 284 -15.92 29.27 -1.07
CA VAL A 284 -14.99 28.18 -0.77
C VAL A 284 -14.81 27.24 -1.96
N ALA A 285 -15.88 26.95 -2.71
CA ALA A 285 -15.77 26.09 -3.89
C ALA A 285 -14.81 26.68 -4.93
N LEU A 286 -14.94 27.97 -5.22
CA LEU A 286 -14.07 28.67 -6.16
C LEU A 286 -12.63 28.77 -5.64
N GLN A 287 -12.46 29.13 -4.38
CA GLN A 287 -11.13 29.23 -3.76
C GLN A 287 -10.43 27.88 -3.64
N ALA A 288 -11.18 26.77 -3.56
CA ALA A 288 -10.61 25.43 -3.59
C ALA A 288 -10.44 24.84 -5.00
N GLY A 289 -10.72 25.60 -6.06
CA GLY A 289 -10.56 25.15 -7.45
C GLY A 289 -11.66 24.20 -7.93
N PHE A 290 -12.86 24.26 -7.35
CA PHE A 290 -14.04 23.59 -7.90
C PHE A 290 -14.81 24.54 -8.82
N SER A 291 -15.53 23.96 -9.80
CA SER A 291 -16.41 24.71 -10.70
C SER A 291 -17.56 25.40 -9.98
N ASP A 292 -18.09 24.75 -8.94
CA ASP A 292 -19.27 25.18 -8.20
C ASP A 292 -19.39 24.40 -6.89
N GLN A 293 -20.27 24.90 -6.00
CA GLN A 293 -20.57 24.31 -4.70
C GLN A 293 -21.11 22.88 -4.79
N SER A 294 -21.91 22.56 -5.80
CA SER A 294 -22.50 21.22 -5.95
C SER A 294 -21.45 20.18 -6.32
N HIS A 295 -20.51 20.55 -7.19
CA HIS A 295 -19.35 19.74 -7.54
C HIS A 295 -18.46 19.50 -6.31
N MET A 296 -18.14 20.56 -5.56
CA MET A 296 -17.39 20.46 -4.31
C MET A 296 -18.08 19.50 -3.32
N ALA A 297 -19.38 19.69 -3.06
CA ALA A 297 -20.12 18.87 -2.11
C ALA A 297 -20.15 17.38 -2.49
N ARG A 298 -20.27 17.07 -3.79
CA ARG A 298 -20.22 15.69 -4.31
C ARG A 298 -18.84 15.07 -4.08
N CYS A 299 -17.77 15.82 -4.36
CA CYS A 299 -16.39 15.37 -4.16
C CYS A 299 -16.04 15.19 -2.68
N MET A 300 -16.46 16.12 -1.81
CA MET A 300 -16.28 16.01 -0.35
C MET A 300 -16.98 14.78 0.22
N ARG A 301 -18.24 14.51 -0.17
CA ARG A 301 -18.94 13.30 0.27
C ARG A 301 -18.21 12.02 -0.15
N ARG A 302 -17.69 11.99 -1.39
CA ARG A 302 -16.97 10.81 -1.92
C ARG A 302 -15.61 10.60 -1.26
N VAL A 303 -14.87 11.68 -0.98
CA VAL A 303 -13.49 11.61 -0.49
C VAL A 303 -13.41 11.55 1.03
N ALA A 304 -14.23 12.33 1.72
CA ALA A 304 -14.16 12.54 3.17
C ALA A 304 -15.40 12.04 3.92
N GLY A 305 -16.44 11.54 3.22
CA GLY A 305 -17.68 11.05 3.85
C GLY A 305 -18.58 12.13 4.43
N ILE A 306 -18.20 13.41 4.32
CA ILE A 306 -18.88 14.56 4.94
C ILE A 306 -19.22 15.62 3.88
N THR A 307 -20.29 16.37 4.12
CA THR A 307 -20.74 17.45 3.23
C THR A 307 -20.41 18.82 3.81
N PRO A 308 -20.29 19.88 2.98
CA PRO A 308 -20.09 21.25 3.46
C PRO A 308 -21.09 21.66 4.53
N SER A 309 -22.38 21.33 4.35
CA SER A 309 -23.46 21.70 5.26
C SER A 309 -23.32 21.09 6.66
N VAL A 310 -22.76 19.87 6.76
CA VAL A 310 -22.48 19.25 8.05
C VAL A 310 -21.35 19.97 8.75
N LEU A 311 -20.28 20.32 8.01
CA LEU A 311 -19.11 20.99 8.57
C LEU A 311 -19.43 22.39 9.11
N VAL A 312 -20.15 23.20 8.33
CA VAL A 312 -20.53 24.58 8.71
C VAL A 312 -21.43 24.61 9.95
N ARG A 313 -22.31 23.60 10.12
CA ARG A 313 -23.22 23.51 11.28
C ARG A 313 -22.50 23.16 12.59
N HIS A 314 -21.30 22.58 12.52
CA HIS A 314 -20.49 22.24 13.70
C HIS A 314 -19.48 23.32 14.08
N ALA A 315 -19.25 24.31 13.21
CA ALA A 315 -18.34 25.43 13.43
C ALA A 315 -19.05 26.73 13.91
N SER A 316 -20.39 26.74 13.93
CA SER A 316 -21.22 27.84 14.45
C SER A 316 -21.65 27.62 15.91
#